data_AF-A0A8F4FPV1-F1
#
_entry.id   AF-A0A8F4FPV1-F1
#
_cell.length_a   1.000
_cell.length_b   1.000
_cell.length_c   1.000
_cell.angle_alpha   90.00
_cell.angle_beta   90.00
_cell.angle_gamma   90.00
#
_symmetry.space_group_name_H-M   'P 1'
#
loop_
_entity.id
_entity.type
_entity.pdbx_description
1 polymer ?
#
loop_
_entity_poly.entity_id
_entity_poly.type
_entity_poly.pdbx_seq_one_letter_code
_entity_poly.pdbx_strand_id
1 'polypeptide(L)'
;MTEAPLASMPDRPGAMPDRPGAMPVRLGLVAAVGAVMALGATYWDDAWHTDKGRDEFAIAPHLLLYGGVLITSLSVLAWAVTRWRSAGLRNVRALAADPALLIAGIGGLVTLASAPLDNAWHELYGRDAVLWSPPHLLAVAGTLCLSVGVLAGLRSTTGQGADAARLFAACGVIGALQIPVLEYDSDVPQFSVLWYLPVASLGLCLALALIDDLWPGRWRPLQAAALYTALRAIVATGLPSAGFSGSFVPPILLAVGVAASVGHRPLRLRLAVAACLTPLIWWPALQAQADVAALVPLDQLPLAVALSLAAATLVGWIHGDWSFAPQVRSIGFKSLLVAFMAMVAMGAAADQATAHDPGQGTERSIANMNVTRSTAVASISLTVPEPCDGLTPTRSVARRSGVVLTGPLRSSPSPDRSCQFVGKISGMSAGRWFVYVEFVDTSGQKLEAWVPVKEHQTTSQRRSLYVPPAATSGSGQLLAGAVVLLLVAGLVVACVRLAKATSTTTARSPVVGSGVARS
;
A
#
# COMPACT_ATOMS: atom_id res chain seq x y z
N MET A 1 -11.86 63.13 48.08
CA MET A 1 -12.36 61.80 47.64
C MET A 1 -11.73 61.52 46.30
N THR A 2 -10.68 60.70 46.30
CA THR A 2 -9.89 60.31 45.13
C THR A 2 -10.43 58.99 44.61
N GLU A 3 -10.98 58.99 43.38
CA GLU A 3 -11.41 57.77 42.69
C GLU A 3 -10.19 56.96 42.24
N ALA A 4 -10.18 55.68 42.63
CA ALA A 4 -9.18 54.71 42.20
C ALA A 4 -9.56 54.12 40.82
N PRO A 5 -8.60 53.85 39.91
CA PRO A 5 -8.90 53.21 38.64
C PRO A 5 -9.20 51.71 38.83
N LEU A 6 -10.27 51.25 38.20
CA LEU A 6 -10.64 49.83 38.07
C LEU A 6 -9.49 49.02 37.45
N ALA A 7 -9.04 47.99 38.17
CA ALA A 7 -8.10 47.01 37.68
C ALA A 7 -8.70 46.21 36.50
N SER A 8 -8.02 46.26 35.35
CA SER A 8 -8.32 45.41 34.19
C SER A 8 -8.14 43.93 34.55
N MET A 9 -9.17 43.12 34.30
CA MET A 9 -9.06 41.66 34.39
C MET A 9 -7.95 41.14 33.47
N PRO A 10 -7.20 40.09 33.86
CA PRO A 10 -6.26 39.44 32.96
C PRO A 10 -7.00 38.76 31.82
N ASP A 11 -6.57 39.06 30.58
CA ASP A 11 -6.98 38.37 29.37
C ASP A 11 -6.89 36.84 29.57
N ARG A 12 -7.93 36.13 29.15
CA ARG A 12 -7.84 34.67 28.97
C ARG A 12 -6.61 34.38 28.10
N PRO A 13 -5.81 33.34 28.40
CA PRO A 13 -4.68 33.00 27.54
C PRO A 13 -5.19 32.69 26.14
N GLY A 14 -5.07 33.67 25.23
CA GLY A 14 -5.38 33.53 23.83
C GLY A 14 -4.49 32.43 23.27
N ALA A 15 -5.10 31.50 22.53
CA ALA A 15 -4.35 30.53 21.76
C ALA A 15 -3.32 31.29 20.92
N MET A 16 -2.03 30.97 21.12
CA MET A 16 -0.97 31.52 20.29
C MET A 16 -1.36 31.26 18.82
N PRO A 17 -1.40 32.27 17.95
CA PRO A 17 -1.72 32.05 16.55
C PRO A 17 -0.73 31.04 15.96
N ASP A 18 -1.25 30.10 15.17
CA ASP A 18 -0.44 29.10 14.51
C ASP A 18 0.70 29.76 13.71
N ARG A 19 1.85 29.09 13.64
CA ARG A 19 2.99 29.59 12.85
C ARG A 19 2.54 29.86 11.40
N PRO A 20 3.05 30.95 10.77
CA PRO A 20 2.75 31.24 9.37
C PRO A 20 3.02 30.02 8.49
N GLY A 21 1.96 29.43 7.95
CA GLY A 21 2.00 28.29 7.03
C GLY A 21 1.59 26.93 7.60
N ALA A 22 1.30 26.80 8.89
CA ALA A 22 0.73 25.56 9.43
C ALA A 22 -0.61 25.20 8.76
N MET A 23 -0.89 23.90 8.63
CA MET A 23 -2.16 23.41 8.11
C MET A 23 -3.26 23.64 9.14
N PRO A 24 -4.37 24.33 8.80
CA PRO A 24 -5.50 24.50 9.70
C PRO A 24 -6.09 23.15 10.15
N VAL A 25 -6.43 23.01 11.44
CA VAL A 25 -6.98 21.75 12.00
C VAL A 25 -8.17 21.22 11.19
N ARG A 26 -9.09 22.09 10.80
CA ARG A 26 -10.29 21.70 10.03
C ARG A 26 -9.92 21.02 8.71
N LEU A 27 -8.93 21.54 8.00
CA LEU A 27 -8.46 20.93 6.75
C LEU A 27 -7.75 19.60 7.04
N GLY A 28 -7.00 19.51 8.15
CA GLY A 28 -6.39 18.24 8.58
C GLY A 28 -7.42 17.15 8.91
N LEU A 29 -8.55 17.53 9.51
CA LEU A 29 -9.66 16.60 9.79
C LEU A 29 -10.42 16.19 8.52
N VAL A 30 -10.61 17.10 7.56
CA VAL A 30 -11.20 16.73 6.25
C VAL A 30 -10.26 15.79 5.49
N ALA A 31 -8.95 16.07 5.51
CA ALA A 31 -7.93 15.16 4.97
C ALA A 31 -7.98 13.78 5.64
N ALA A 32 -8.21 13.71 6.95
CA ALA A 32 -8.38 12.45 7.67
C ALA A 32 -9.58 11.64 7.17
N VAL A 33 -10.73 12.28 6.92
CA VAL A 33 -11.90 11.60 6.34
C VAL A 33 -11.57 10.98 4.98
N GLY A 34 -10.92 11.77 4.10
CA GLY A 34 -10.50 11.27 2.79
C GLY A 34 -9.51 10.11 2.89
N ALA A 35 -8.54 10.18 3.80
CA ALA A 35 -7.57 9.10 4.02
C ALA A 35 -8.21 7.81 4.56
N VAL A 36 -9.19 7.91 5.46
CA VAL A 36 -9.94 6.74 5.98
C VAL A 36 -10.77 6.09 4.88
N MET A 37 -11.44 6.89 4.04
CA MET A 37 -12.19 6.40 2.87
C MET A 37 -11.26 5.66 1.91
N ALA A 38 -10.13 6.27 1.55
CA ALA A 38 -9.14 5.67 0.65
C ALA A 38 -8.60 4.35 1.20
N LEU A 39 -8.21 4.31 2.48
CA LEU A 39 -7.73 3.08 3.13
C LEU A 39 -8.76 1.95 3.04
N GLY A 40 -10.01 2.20 3.45
CA GLY A 40 -11.06 1.19 3.37
C GLY A 40 -11.34 0.74 1.93
N ALA A 41 -11.38 1.70 1.00
CA ALA A 41 -11.60 1.43 -0.41
C ALA A 41 -10.50 0.57 -1.04
N THR A 42 -9.22 0.77 -0.70
CA THR A 42 -8.10 -0.03 -1.23
C THR A 42 -8.25 -1.52 -0.90
N TYR A 43 -8.67 -1.87 0.32
CA TYR A 43 -8.90 -3.27 0.68
C TYR A 43 -10.20 -3.83 0.08
N TRP A 44 -11.22 -2.98 -0.07
CA TRP A 44 -12.44 -3.37 -0.77
C TRP A 44 -12.19 -3.64 -2.25
N ASP A 45 -11.32 -2.86 -2.86
CA ASP A 45 -10.87 -3.00 -4.24
C ASP A 45 -10.19 -4.35 -4.48
N ASP A 46 -9.19 -4.66 -3.66
CA ASP A 46 -8.49 -5.95 -3.68
C ASP A 46 -9.44 -7.15 -3.51
N ALA A 47 -10.38 -7.06 -2.56
CA ALA A 47 -11.38 -8.10 -2.38
C ALA A 47 -12.36 -8.19 -3.57
N TRP A 48 -12.73 -7.06 -4.18
CA TRP A 48 -13.57 -7.02 -5.38
C TRP A 48 -12.89 -7.73 -6.55
N HIS A 49 -11.64 -7.41 -6.83
CA HIS A 49 -10.85 -8.05 -7.88
C HIS A 49 -10.61 -9.54 -7.61
N THR A 50 -10.47 -9.92 -6.34
CA THR A 50 -10.36 -11.33 -5.93
C THR A 50 -11.65 -12.11 -6.18
N ASP A 51 -12.80 -11.56 -5.79
CA ASP A 51 -14.05 -12.32 -5.73
C ASP A 51 -14.90 -12.20 -7.00
N LYS A 52 -14.90 -11.02 -7.64
CA LYS A 52 -15.72 -10.72 -8.82
C LYS A 52 -14.91 -10.66 -10.09
N GLY A 53 -13.69 -10.14 -10.03
CA GLY A 53 -12.86 -9.89 -11.20
C GLY A 53 -13.04 -8.48 -11.77
N ARG A 54 -12.33 -8.19 -12.85
CA ARG A 54 -12.24 -6.88 -13.48
C ARG A 54 -13.37 -6.67 -14.48
N ASP A 55 -14.28 -5.75 -14.20
CA ASP A 55 -15.37 -5.44 -15.12
C ASP A 55 -15.31 -4.00 -15.68
N GLU A 56 -14.94 -2.96 -14.91
CA GLU A 56 -14.89 -1.56 -15.41
C GLU A 56 -13.93 -0.64 -14.61
N PHE A 57 -13.49 0.49 -15.20
CA PHE A 57 -12.67 1.50 -14.50
C PHE A 57 -13.40 2.18 -13.34
N ALA A 58 -14.73 2.27 -13.37
CA ALA A 58 -15.52 3.05 -12.41
C ALA A 58 -16.33 2.19 -11.43
N ILE A 59 -15.77 1.08 -10.94
CA ILE A 59 -16.40 0.28 -9.90
C ILE A 59 -16.50 1.02 -8.56
N ALA A 60 -17.43 0.59 -7.70
CA ALA A 60 -17.69 1.23 -6.41
C ALA A 60 -16.44 1.44 -5.52
N PRO A 61 -15.53 0.45 -5.33
CA PRO A 61 -14.31 0.68 -4.57
C PRO A 61 -13.40 1.73 -5.21
N HIS A 62 -13.23 1.73 -6.54
CA HIS A 62 -12.47 2.78 -7.25
C HIS A 62 -13.03 4.18 -7.00
N LEU A 63 -14.35 4.36 -7.11
CA LEU A 63 -14.99 5.66 -6.88
C LEU A 63 -14.77 6.16 -5.45
N LEU A 64 -14.85 5.27 -4.46
CA LEU A 64 -14.58 5.61 -3.07
C LEU A 64 -13.10 5.93 -2.84
N LEU A 65 -12.20 5.17 -3.47
CA LEU A 65 -10.75 5.37 -3.41
C LEU A 65 -10.36 6.73 -4.00
N TYR A 66 -10.76 7.00 -5.24
CA TYR A 66 -10.50 8.26 -5.94
C TYR A 66 -11.14 9.44 -5.20
N GLY A 67 -12.36 9.27 -4.70
CA GLY A 67 -13.04 10.27 -3.87
C GLY A 67 -12.27 10.61 -2.60
N GLY A 68 -11.78 9.60 -1.87
CA GLY A 68 -10.98 9.79 -0.66
C GLY A 68 -9.65 10.52 -0.92
N VAL A 69 -8.93 10.12 -1.98
CA VAL A 69 -7.70 10.79 -2.43
C VAL A 69 -7.98 12.23 -2.86
N LEU A 70 -9.06 12.46 -3.60
CA LEU A 70 -9.48 13.80 -4.05
C LEU A 70 -9.81 14.71 -2.87
N ILE A 71 -10.60 14.24 -1.89
CA ILE A 71 -10.94 15.02 -0.68
C ILE A 71 -9.68 15.42 0.09
N THR A 72 -8.73 14.50 0.24
CA THR A 72 -7.45 14.76 0.91
C THR A 72 -6.63 15.80 0.13
N SER A 73 -6.55 15.65 -1.19
CA SER A 73 -5.81 16.55 -2.07
C SER A 73 -6.43 17.94 -2.15
N LEU A 74 -7.76 18.05 -2.16
CA LEU A 74 -8.48 19.33 -2.09
C LEU A 74 -8.27 20.03 -0.75
N SER A 75 -8.14 19.27 0.34
CA SER A 75 -7.78 19.84 1.65
C SER A 75 -6.39 20.44 1.65
N VAL A 76 -5.43 19.80 0.97
CA VAL A 76 -4.07 20.33 0.76
C VAL A 76 -4.09 21.54 -0.18
N LEU A 77 -4.88 21.52 -1.25
CA LEU A 77 -5.04 22.67 -2.15
C LEU A 77 -5.64 23.87 -1.40
N ALA A 78 -6.67 23.65 -0.57
CA ALA A 78 -7.23 24.69 0.29
C ALA A 78 -6.19 25.24 1.26
N TRP A 79 -5.35 24.38 1.84
CA TRP A 79 -4.22 24.80 2.66
C TRP A 79 -3.23 25.66 1.86
N ALA A 80 -2.87 25.26 0.64
CA ALA A 80 -2.02 26.05 -0.26
C ALA A 80 -2.62 27.45 -0.52
N VAL A 81 -3.92 27.55 -0.77
CA VAL A 81 -4.61 28.82 -0.97
C VAL A 81 -4.57 29.68 0.30
N THR A 82 -4.78 29.11 1.49
CA THR A 82 -4.66 29.86 2.75
C THR A 82 -3.24 30.38 2.98
N ARG A 83 -2.21 29.57 2.65
CA ARG A 83 -0.80 29.95 2.72
C ARG A 83 -0.45 31.06 1.74
N TRP A 84 -0.97 30.99 0.52
CA TRP A 84 -0.73 32.00 -0.51
C TRP A 84 -1.35 33.35 -0.13
N ARG A 85 -2.58 33.33 0.40
CA ARG A 85 -3.26 34.52 0.91
C ARG A 85 -2.48 35.18 2.05
N SER A 86 -1.99 34.40 3.01
CA SER A 86 -1.23 34.94 4.14
C SER A 86 0.16 35.45 3.75
N ALA A 87 0.75 34.96 2.65
CA ALA A 87 2.02 35.45 2.11
C ALA A 87 1.92 36.76 1.31
N GLY A 88 0.70 37.27 1.10
CA GLY A 88 0.40 38.30 0.11
C GLY A 88 0.33 37.68 -1.29
N LEU A 89 -0.82 37.84 -1.97
CA LEU A 89 -1.18 37.16 -3.24
C LEU A 89 -0.19 37.31 -4.40
N ARG A 90 0.83 38.16 -4.28
CA ARG A 90 1.92 38.33 -5.26
C ARG A 90 3.10 37.39 -5.03
N ASN A 91 3.17 36.69 -3.89
CA ASN A 91 4.32 35.85 -3.52
C ASN A 91 4.02 34.35 -3.66
N VAL A 92 3.92 33.85 -4.89
CA VAL A 92 3.71 32.41 -5.19
C VAL A 92 4.89 31.57 -4.71
N ARG A 93 6.11 32.14 -4.66
CA ARG A 93 7.32 31.46 -4.15
C ARG A 93 7.19 31.03 -2.69
N ALA A 94 6.29 31.65 -1.92
CA ALA A 94 6.00 31.25 -0.55
C ALA A 94 5.42 29.83 -0.44
N LEU A 95 4.79 29.29 -1.51
CA LEU A 95 4.31 27.92 -1.56
C LEU A 95 5.47 26.93 -1.74
N ALA A 96 6.42 27.25 -2.63
CA ALA A 96 7.61 26.45 -2.85
C ALA A 96 8.64 26.54 -1.71
N ALA A 97 8.50 27.53 -0.83
CA ALA A 97 9.35 27.68 0.35
C ALA A 97 8.85 26.88 1.56
N ASP A 98 7.67 26.26 1.49
CA ASP A 98 7.09 25.44 2.55
C ASP A 98 7.28 23.94 2.22
N PRO A 99 8.25 23.26 2.86
CA PRO A 99 8.54 21.86 2.53
C PRO A 99 7.37 20.93 2.82
N ALA A 100 6.58 21.19 3.88
CA ALA A 100 5.44 20.35 4.23
C ALA A 100 4.35 20.43 3.17
N LEU A 101 4.07 21.65 2.69
CA LEU A 101 3.11 21.88 1.61
C LEU A 101 3.60 21.30 0.27
N LEU A 102 4.89 21.42 -0.04
CA LEU A 102 5.47 20.81 -1.24
C LEU A 102 5.34 19.29 -1.23
N ILE A 103 5.71 18.64 -0.13
CA ILE A 103 5.58 17.18 0.02
C ILE A 103 4.11 16.77 -0.15
N ALA A 104 3.19 17.46 0.52
CA ALA A 104 1.76 17.16 0.45
C ALA A 104 1.18 17.36 -0.96
N GLY A 105 1.54 18.48 -1.61
CA GLY A 105 1.04 18.84 -2.94
C GLY A 105 1.56 17.92 -4.04
N ILE A 106 2.87 17.59 -4.01
CA ILE A 106 3.46 16.61 -4.93
C ILE A 106 2.85 15.23 -4.68
N GLY A 107 2.69 14.84 -3.41
CA GLY A 107 2.06 13.57 -3.05
C GLY A 107 0.65 13.43 -3.61
N GLY A 108 -0.21 14.42 -3.38
CA GLY A 108 -1.57 14.44 -3.92
C GLY A 108 -1.61 14.42 -5.45
N LEU A 109 -0.75 15.20 -6.12
CA LEU A 109 -0.65 15.19 -7.58
C LEU A 109 -0.22 13.83 -8.12
N VAL A 110 0.81 13.21 -7.53
CA VAL A 110 1.33 11.90 -7.95
C VAL A 110 0.29 10.81 -7.72
N THR A 111 -0.40 10.79 -6.57
CA THR A 111 -1.46 9.81 -6.32
C THR A 111 -2.60 9.97 -7.31
N LEU A 112 -3.08 11.19 -7.57
CA LEU A 112 -4.16 11.42 -8.54
C LEU A 112 -3.74 11.05 -9.97
N ALA A 113 -2.50 11.33 -10.36
CA ALA A 113 -1.96 10.97 -11.66
C ALA A 113 -1.75 9.45 -11.83
N SER A 114 -1.58 8.70 -10.74
CA SER A 114 -1.35 7.25 -10.81
C SER A 114 -2.52 6.48 -11.43
N ALA A 115 -3.77 6.90 -11.20
CA ALA A 115 -4.95 6.22 -11.76
C ALA A 115 -5.03 6.27 -13.30
N PRO A 116 -4.94 7.43 -13.97
CA PRO A 116 -4.88 7.44 -15.44
C PRO A 116 -3.60 6.83 -16.00
N LEU A 117 -2.47 6.91 -15.28
CA LEU A 117 -1.24 6.23 -15.67
C LEU A 117 -1.38 4.69 -15.60
N ASP A 118 -2.10 4.18 -14.61
CA ASP A 118 -2.41 2.77 -14.47
C ASP A 118 -3.31 2.28 -15.62
N ASN A 119 -4.37 3.02 -15.93
CA ASN A 119 -5.21 2.70 -17.10
C ASN A 119 -4.39 2.70 -18.41
N ALA A 120 -3.54 3.70 -18.63
CA ALA A 120 -2.67 3.75 -19.80
C ALA A 120 -1.63 2.60 -19.82
N TRP A 121 -1.10 2.22 -18.66
CA TRP A 121 -0.19 1.07 -18.53
C TRP A 121 -0.88 -0.22 -18.99
N HIS A 122 -2.13 -0.42 -18.58
CA HIS A 122 -2.93 -1.57 -18.99
C HIS A 122 -3.27 -1.59 -20.48
N GLU A 123 -3.60 -0.44 -21.07
CA GLU A 123 -3.83 -0.32 -22.51
C GLU A 123 -2.58 -0.64 -23.33
N LEU A 124 -1.40 -0.23 -22.83
CA LEU A 124 -0.13 -0.37 -23.54
C LEU A 124 0.53 -1.74 -23.38
N TYR A 125 0.43 -2.35 -22.19
CA TYR A 125 1.19 -3.56 -21.84
C TYR A 125 0.31 -4.77 -21.52
N GLY A 126 -1.00 -4.59 -21.43
CA GLY A 126 -1.96 -5.63 -21.09
C GLY A 126 -2.07 -5.86 -19.57
N ARG A 127 -2.46 -7.08 -19.21
CA ARG A 127 -2.78 -7.47 -17.83
C ARG A 127 -1.51 -7.59 -16.98
N ASP A 128 -1.23 -6.53 -16.22
CA ASP A 128 -0.16 -6.42 -15.21
C ASP A 128 -0.73 -5.82 -13.91
N ALA A 129 -1.93 -6.27 -13.54
CA ALA A 129 -2.68 -5.74 -12.41
C ALA A 129 -2.27 -6.43 -11.11
N VAL A 130 -1.00 -6.29 -10.80
CA VAL A 130 -0.41 -6.74 -9.54
C VAL A 130 -0.12 -5.52 -8.68
N LEU A 131 -0.23 -5.69 -7.37
CA LEU A 131 -0.03 -4.61 -6.42
C LEU A 131 1.33 -3.92 -6.57
N TRP A 132 2.35 -4.65 -7.02
CA TRP A 132 3.70 -4.12 -7.23
C TRP A 132 3.96 -3.65 -8.65
N SER A 133 2.92 -3.51 -9.48
CA SER A 133 3.07 -2.88 -10.79
C SER A 133 3.58 -1.43 -10.60
N PRO A 134 4.34 -0.89 -11.58
CA PRO A 134 4.93 0.43 -11.43
C PRO A 134 3.92 1.56 -11.13
N PRO A 135 2.74 1.63 -11.80
CA PRO A 135 1.72 2.63 -11.46
C PRO A 135 1.18 2.51 -10.02
N HIS A 136 0.94 1.29 -9.52
CA HIS A 136 0.48 1.08 -8.14
C HIS A 136 1.53 1.53 -7.11
N LEU A 137 2.80 1.18 -7.31
CA LEU A 137 3.87 1.63 -6.40
C LEU A 137 4.07 3.15 -6.46
N LEU A 138 3.81 3.78 -7.61
CA LEU A 138 3.74 5.24 -7.74
C LEU A 138 2.59 5.84 -6.92
N ALA A 139 1.40 5.23 -6.96
CA ALA A 139 0.26 5.61 -6.13
C ALA A 139 0.57 5.52 -4.63
N VAL A 140 1.21 4.44 -4.21
CA VAL A 140 1.64 4.21 -2.82
C VAL A 140 2.64 5.29 -2.37
N ALA A 141 3.66 5.56 -3.18
CA ALA A 141 4.67 6.58 -2.87
C ALA A 141 4.09 8.00 -2.83
N GLY A 142 3.17 8.33 -3.75
CA GLY A 142 2.41 9.58 -3.71
C GLY A 142 1.57 9.71 -2.44
N THR A 143 0.88 8.64 -2.04
CA THR A 143 0.01 8.63 -0.86
C THR A 143 0.80 8.73 0.44
N LEU A 144 2.00 8.12 0.47
CA LEU A 144 2.97 8.32 1.54
C LEU A 144 3.36 9.79 1.65
N CYS A 145 3.76 10.43 0.53
CA CYS A 145 4.11 11.84 0.53
C CYS A 145 2.94 12.71 0.97
N LEU A 146 1.73 12.44 0.47
CA LEU A 146 0.53 13.16 0.88
C LEU A 146 0.32 13.09 2.40
N SER A 147 0.38 11.88 2.98
CA SER A 147 0.20 11.66 4.41
C SER A 147 1.30 12.31 5.26
N VAL A 148 2.57 12.19 4.83
CA VAL A 148 3.73 12.80 5.49
C VAL A 148 3.67 14.32 5.45
N GLY A 149 3.31 14.89 4.30
CA GLY A 149 3.17 16.33 4.12
C GLY A 149 2.03 16.91 4.96
N VAL A 150 0.88 16.23 5.03
CA VAL A 150 -0.23 16.59 5.93
C VAL A 150 0.22 16.53 7.40
N LEU A 151 0.90 15.45 7.82
CA LEU A 151 1.42 15.34 9.19
C LEU A 151 2.43 16.45 9.52
N ALA A 152 3.33 16.74 8.58
CA ALA A 152 4.32 17.81 8.72
C ALA A 152 3.66 19.20 8.81
N GLY A 153 2.63 19.45 8.00
CA GLY A 153 1.84 20.69 8.02
C GLY A 153 1.08 20.89 9.34
N LEU A 154 0.65 19.79 9.97
CA LEU A 154 -0.06 19.80 11.26
C LEU A 154 0.87 19.87 12.48
N ARG A 155 2.20 19.78 12.29
CA ARG A 155 3.19 19.68 13.38
C ARG A 155 3.02 20.79 14.42
N SER A 156 2.92 22.04 13.99
CA SER A 156 2.81 23.21 14.87
C SER A 156 1.38 23.72 15.08
N THR A 157 0.37 23.04 14.53
CA THR A 157 -1.03 23.48 14.61
C THR A 157 -1.59 23.33 16.02
N THR A 158 -2.23 24.34 16.57
CA THR A 158 -2.79 24.33 17.92
C THR A 158 -4.32 24.32 17.91
N GLY A 159 -4.94 24.16 19.07
CA GLY A 159 -6.39 24.21 19.24
C GLY A 159 -7.09 22.84 19.27
N GLN A 160 -8.41 22.89 19.44
CA GLN A 160 -9.25 21.70 19.61
C GLN A 160 -9.19 20.82 18.35
N GLY A 161 -8.87 19.54 18.52
CA GLY A 161 -8.79 18.56 17.42
C GLY A 161 -7.42 18.47 16.74
N ALA A 162 -6.44 19.31 17.08
CA ALA A 162 -5.11 19.27 16.47
C ALA A 162 -4.41 17.90 16.65
N ASP A 163 -4.45 17.34 17.86
CA ASP A 163 -3.87 16.02 18.14
C ASP A 163 -4.61 14.89 17.43
N ALA A 164 -5.93 15.00 17.27
CA ALA A 164 -6.70 14.04 16.48
C ALA A 164 -6.29 14.10 15.00
N ALA A 165 -6.16 15.30 14.41
CA ALA A 165 -5.72 15.45 13.03
C ALA A 165 -4.31 14.85 12.81
N ARG A 166 -3.37 15.08 13.73
CA ARG A 166 -2.04 14.45 13.68
C ARG A 166 -2.10 12.94 13.82
N LEU A 167 -2.96 12.43 14.70
CA LEU A 167 -3.15 10.99 14.89
C LEU A 167 -3.62 10.31 13.60
N PHE A 168 -4.62 10.88 12.93
CA PHE A 168 -5.10 10.37 11.65
C PHE A 168 -4.05 10.49 10.55
N ALA A 169 -3.31 11.60 10.47
CA ALA A 169 -2.23 11.76 9.49
C ALA A 169 -1.10 10.74 9.72
N ALA A 170 -0.70 10.50 10.98
CA ALA A 170 0.28 9.48 11.34
C ALA A 170 -0.23 8.05 11.06
N CYS A 171 -1.52 7.80 11.29
CA CYS A 171 -2.18 6.56 10.87
C CYS A 171 -2.12 6.38 9.35
N GLY A 172 -2.34 7.45 8.58
CA GLY A 172 -2.20 7.46 7.12
C GLY A 172 -0.78 7.11 6.65
N VAL A 173 0.25 7.59 7.36
CA VAL A 173 1.66 7.20 7.11
C VAL A 173 1.86 5.70 7.28
N ILE A 174 1.36 5.11 8.38
CA ILE A 174 1.41 3.65 8.59
C ILE A 174 0.64 2.93 7.48
N GLY A 175 -0.59 3.37 7.18
CA GLY A 175 -1.44 2.77 6.17
C GLY A 175 -0.75 2.72 4.80
N ALA A 176 -0.25 3.85 4.31
CA ALA A 176 0.46 3.93 3.04
C ALA A 176 1.69 2.99 2.99
N LEU A 177 2.44 2.87 4.09
CA LEU A 177 3.61 2.01 4.19
C LEU A 177 3.29 0.53 4.40
N GLN A 178 2.04 0.17 4.65
CA GLN A 178 1.58 -1.23 4.76
C GLN A 178 0.79 -1.68 3.52
N ILE A 179 0.34 -0.78 2.65
CA ILE A 179 -0.28 -1.16 1.37
C ILE A 179 0.61 -2.10 0.54
N PRO A 180 1.95 -1.98 0.45
CA PRO A 180 2.77 -2.91 -0.32
C PRO A 180 2.66 -4.38 0.10
N VAL A 181 2.16 -4.69 1.29
CA VAL A 181 1.95 -6.08 1.73
C VAL A 181 0.49 -6.53 1.63
N LEU A 182 -0.39 -5.71 1.06
CA LEU A 182 -1.82 -5.98 0.89
C LEU A 182 -2.10 -7.34 0.24
N GLU A 183 -1.35 -7.70 -0.82
CA GLU A 183 -1.56 -8.98 -1.52
C GLU A 183 -1.35 -10.20 -0.61
N TYR A 184 -0.48 -10.06 0.41
CA TYR A 184 -0.25 -11.10 1.41
C TYR A 184 -1.30 -11.03 2.53
N ASP A 185 -1.68 -9.83 2.96
CA ASP A 185 -2.76 -9.62 3.94
C ASP A 185 -4.11 -10.19 3.46
N SER A 186 -4.31 -10.31 2.15
CA SER A 186 -5.54 -10.84 1.55
C SER A 186 -5.40 -12.26 0.97
N ASP A 187 -4.27 -12.93 1.21
CA ASP A 187 -3.96 -14.27 0.69
C ASP A 187 -4.06 -14.40 -0.85
N VAL A 188 -3.61 -13.37 -1.56
CA VAL A 188 -3.50 -13.34 -3.02
C VAL A 188 -2.07 -13.03 -3.50
N PRO A 189 -1.03 -13.68 -2.92
CA PRO A 189 0.36 -13.36 -3.24
C PRO A 189 0.61 -13.50 -4.73
N GLN A 190 1.10 -12.44 -5.34
CA GLN A 190 1.54 -12.40 -6.73
C GLN A 190 3.01 -12.74 -6.81
N PHE A 191 3.78 -12.26 -5.83
CA PHE A 191 5.20 -12.51 -5.68
C PHE A 191 5.47 -13.53 -4.58
N SER A 192 6.72 -13.99 -4.50
CA SER A 192 7.16 -14.91 -3.44
C SER A 192 6.79 -14.39 -2.05
N VAL A 193 6.16 -15.25 -1.24
CA VAL A 193 5.79 -14.97 0.16
C VAL A 193 6.99 -14.63 1.05
N LEU A 194 8.22 -14.93 0.63
CA LEU A 194 9.45 -14.53 1.33
C LEU A 194 9.49 -13.01 1.60
N TRP A 195 8.97 -12.21 0.67
CA TRP A 195 9.04 -10.75 0.77
C TRP A 195 8.05 -10.12 1.72
N TYR A 196 7.04 -10.87 2.19
CA TYR A 196 5.99 -10.33 3.05
C TYR A 196 6.54 -9.67 4.32
N LEU A 197 7.30 -10.42 5.13
CA LEU A 197 7.79 -9.91 6.42
C LEU A 197 8.89 -8.84 6.27
N PRO A 198 9.85 -8.94 5.32
CA PRO A 198 10.81 -7.88 5.06
C PRO A 198 10.16 -6.56 4.62
N VAL A 199 9.17 -6.60 3.73
CA VAL A 199 8.49 -5.38 3.26
C VAL A 199 7.60 -4.78 4.36
N ALA A 200 6.90 -5.61 5.15
CA ALA A 200 6.16 -5.14 6.33
C ALA A 200 7.09 -4.44 7.32
N SER A 201 8.27 -5.03 7.58
CA SER A 201 9.29 -4.48 8.47
C SER A 201 9.89 -3.17 7.95
N LEU A 202 10.16 -3.08 6.64
CA LEU A 202 10.59 -1.85 5.97
C LEU A 202 9.59 -0.72 6.18
N GLY A 203 8.31 -1.00 5.91
CA GLY A 203 7.22 -0.05 6.10
C GLY A 203 7.11 0.41 7.55
N LEU A 204 7.19 -0.51 8.51
CA LEU A 204 7.11 -0.17 9.93
C LEU A 204 8.29 0.68 10.40
N CYS A 205 9.51 0.35 9.95
CA CYS A 205 10.72 1.11 10.26
C CYS A 205 10.66 2.55 9.70
N LEU A 206 10.19 2.70 8.46
CA LEU A 206 9.97 4.03 7.85
C LEU A 206 8.93 4.82 8.62
N ALA A 207 7.81 4.19 9.00
CA ALA A 207 6.74 4.86 9.75
C ALA A 207 7.24 5.35 11.11
N LEU A 208 8.01 4.53 11.84
CA LEU A 208 8.62 4.92 13.11
C LEU A 208 9.52 6.15 12.95
N ALA A 209 10.42 6.14 11.96
CA ALA A 209 11.33 7.26 11.70
C ALA A 209 10.59 8.56 11.34
N LEU A 210 9.60 8.48 10.46
CA LEU A 210 8.81 9.63 10.00
C LEU A 210 7.93 10.22 11.12
N ILE A 211 7.27 9.37 11.91
CA ILE A 211 6.40 9.81 13.01
C ILE A 211 7.24 10.41 14.14
N ASP A 212 8.39 9.82 14.48
CA ASP A 212 9.30 10.40 15.48
C ASP A 212 9.77 11.80 15.10
N ASP A 213 10.13 12.00 13.82
CA ASP A 213 10.55 13.29 13.31
C ASP A 213 9.44 14.31 13.40
N LEU A 214 8.23 13.97 12.95
CA LEU A 214 7.14 14.92 12.70
C LEU A 214 6.19 15.11 13.88
N TRP A 215 5.99 14.10 14.72
CA TRP A 215 5.11 14.13 15.88
C TRP A 215 5.78 13.49 17.10
N PRO A 216 6.78 14.19 17.68
CA PRO A 216 7.65 13.60 18.68
C PRO A 216 6.89 13.18 19.94
N GLY A 217 7.23 11.99 20.43
CA GLY A 217 6.75 11.46 21.70
C GLY A 217 6.79 9.93 21.69
N ARG A 218 7.33 9.35 22.76
CA ARG A 218 7.59 7.90 22.85
C ARG A 218 6.39 7.00 22.49
N TRP A 219 5.17 7.45 22.81
CA TRP A 219 3.94 6.68 22.60
C TRP A 219 3.14 7.11 21.35
N ARG A 220 3.56 8.16 20.63
CA ARG A 220 2.84 8.65 19.44
C ARG A 220 2.78 7.62 18.31
N PRO A 221 3.87 6.88 17.99
CA PRO A 221 3.76 5.79 17.01
C PRO A 221 2.81 4.68 17.46
N LEU A 222 2.75 4.36 18.75
CA LEU A 222 1.83 3.36 19.29
C LEU A 222 0.37 3.82 19.18
N GLN A 223 0.08 5.10 19.42
CA GLN A 223 -1.26 5.66 19.22
C GLN A 223 -1.68 5.56 17.75
N ALA A 224 -0.80 5.93 16.82
CA ALA A 224 -1.07 5.83 15.38
C ALA A 224 -1.28 4.36 14.95
N ALA A 225 -0.47 3.44 15.47
CA ALA A 225 -0.63 2.01 15.24
C ALA A 225 -1.97 1.49 15.80
N ALA A 226 -2.40 1.95 16.98
CA ALA A 226 -3.69 1.58 17.56
C ALA A 226 -4.86 2.00 16.68
N LEU A 227 -4.83 3.23 16.15
CA LEU A 227 -5.84 3.69 15.20
C LEU A 227 -5.80 2.88 13.90
N TYR A 228 -4.61 2.62 13.34
CA TYR A 228 -4.46 1.79 12.14
C TYR A 228 -5.02 0.38 12.34
N THR A 229 -4.67 -0.30 13.44
CA THR A 229 -5.20 -1.62 13.78
C THR A 229 -6.72 -1.59 13.95
N ALA A 230 -7.29 -0.55 14.57
CA ALA A 230 -8.74 -0.41 14.69
C ALA A 230 -9.41 -0.25 13.32
N LEU A 231 -8.88 0.59 12.43
CA LEU A 231 -9.39 0.75 11.07
C LEU A 231 -9.26 -0.56 10.26
N ARG A 232 -8.14 -1.27 10.38
CA ARG A 232 -7.94 -2.58 9.75
C ARG A 232 -8.91 -3.63 10.28
N ALA A 233 -9.21 -3.65 11.58
CA ALA A 233 -10.22 -4.54 12.15
C ALA A 233 -11.63 -4.23 11.62
N ILE A 234 -11.97 -2.95 11.44
CA ILE A 234 -13.23 -2.55 10.79
C ILE A 234 -13.28 -3.06 9.35
N VAL A 235 -12.20 -2.92 8.58
CA VAL A 235 -12.12 -3.44 7.21
C VAL A 235 -12.23 -4.97 7.19
N ALA A 236 -11.46 -5.67 8.03
CA ALA A 236 -11.41 -7.13 8.10
C ALA A 236 -12.76 -7.76 8.47
N THR A 237 -13.60 -7.05 9.23
CA THR A 237 -14.96 -7.48 9.59
C THR A 237 -16.02 -6.96 8.60
N GLY A 238 -15.82 -5.76 8.06
CA GLY A 238 -16.69 -5.13 7.07
C GLY A 238 -16.74 -5.90 5.75
N LEU A 239 -15.60 -6.37 5.24
CA LEU A 239 -15.56 -7.08 3.94
C LEU A 239 -16.40 -8.37 3.95
N PRO A 240 -16.23 -9.31 4.90
CA PRO A 240 -17.09 -10.50 4.97
C PRO A 240 -18.57 -10.19 5.15
N SER A 241 -18.92 -9.17 5.97
CA SER A 241 -20.33 -8.77 6.14
C SER A 241 -20.96 -8.20 4.87
N ALA A 242 -20.15 -7.65 3.96
CA ALA A 242 -20.57 -7.21 2.63
C ALA A 242 -20.48 -8.31 1.56
N GLY A 243 -20.16 -9.55 1.93
CA GLY A 243 -20.06 -10.69 1.03
C GLY A 243 -18.74 -10.80 0.26
N PHE A 244 -17.70 -10.11 0.73
CA PHE A 244 -16.35 -10.17 0.15
C PHE A 244 -15.40 -11.01 1.01
N SER A 245 -14.30 -11.43 0.40
CA SER A 245 -13.17 -12.09 1.05
C SER A 245 -12.61 -11.21 2.18
N GLY A 246 -12.35 -11.84 3.34
CA GLY A 246 -11.73 -11.18 4.48
C GLY A 246 -10.25 -10.86 4.25
N SER A 247 -9.69 -10.04 5.15
CA SER A 247 -8.31 -9.59 5.11
C SER A 247 -7.68 -9.65 6.51
N PHE A 248 -6.39 -9.93 6.58
CA PHE A 248 -5.58 -10.04 7.79
C PHE A 248 -5.53 -8.74 8.59
N VAL A 249 -5.66 -8.81 9.92
CA VAL A 249 -5.37 -7.67 10.80
C VAL A 249 -3.92 -7.74 11.27
N PRO A 250 -3.04 -6.81 10.85
CA PRO A 250 -1.62 -6.88 11.19
C PRO A 250 -1.33 -6.65 12.68
N PRO A 251 -0.44 -7.45 13.32
CA PRO A 251 -0.13 -7.36 14.76
C PRO A 251 0.86 -6.23 15.09
N ILE A 252 0.69 -5.05 14.47
CA ILE A 252 1.63 -3.92 14.56
C ILE A 252 1.83 -3.42 16.00
N LEU A 253 0.79 -3.50 16.85
CA LEU A 253 0.82 -2.96 18.20
C LEU A 253 1.94 -3.53 19.07
N LEU A 254 2.24 -4.82 18.94
CA LEU A 254 3.28 -5.46 19.74
C LEU A 254 4.67 -4.97 19.30
N ALA A 255 4.96 -4.99 17.99
CA ALA A 255 6.24 -4.54 17.46
C ALA A 255 6.50 -3.05 17.77
N VAL A 256 5.49 -2.20 17.55
CA VAL A 256 5.58 -0.76 17.85
C VAL A 256 5.61 -0.50 19.35
N GLY A 257 4.87 -1.25 20.15
CA GLY A 257 4.85 -1.13 21.61
C GLY A 257 6.22 -1.40 22.23
N VAL A 258 6.93 -2.43 21.74
CA VAL A 258 8.31 -2.69 22.16
C VAL A 258 9.27 -1.62 21.64
N ALA A 259 9.14 -1.18 20.39
CA ALA A 259 9.96 -0.07 19.88
C ALA A 259 9.74 1.26 20.64
N ALA A 260 8.53 1.49 21.14
CA ALA A 260 8.15 2.62 21.97
C ALA A 260 8.70 2.52 23.41
N SER A 261 8.77 1.32 23.99
CA SER A 261 9.32 1.10 25.34
C SER A 261 10.81 1.41 25.43
N VAL A 262 11.56 1.16 24.34
CA VAL A 262 12.97 1.58 24.18
C VAL A 262 13.10 2.95 23.52
N GLY A 263 12.06 3.78 23.54
CA GLY A 263 11.99 5.09 22.86
C GLY A 263 13.07 6.10 23.26
N HIS A 264 13.66 5.95 24.45
CA HIS A 264 14.80 6.78 24.90
C HIS A 264 16.14 6.40 24.23
N ARG A 265 16.20 5.29 23.50
CA ARG A 265 17.40 4.83 22.80
C ARG A 265 17.50 5.49 21.42
N PRO A 266 18.71 5.57 20.84
CA PRO A 266 18.88 6.15 19.50
C PRO A 266 18.06 5.38 18.46
N LEU A 267 17.58 6.09 17.43
CA LEU A 267 16.70 5.56 16.37
C LEU A 267 17.23 4.24 15.80
N ARG A 268 18.54 4.13 15.56
CA ARG A 268 19.20 2.90 15.07
C ARG A 268 18.85 1.64 15.86
N LEU A 269 18.78 1.72 17.20
CA LEU A 269 18.47 0.57 18.04
C LEU A 269 16.98 0.26 17.95
N ARG A 270 16.13 1.28 17.90
CA ARG A 270 14.67 1.14 17.78
C ARG A 270 14.29 0.51 16.45
N LEU A 271 14.93 0.90 15.35
CA LEU A 271 14.76 0.29 14.03
C LEU A 271 15.22 -1.17 14.01
N ALA A 272 16.38 -1.48 14.59
CA ALA A 272 16.86 -2.86 14.69
C ALA A 272 15.91 -3.74 15.52
N VAL A 273 15.41 -3.23 16.66
CA VAL A 273 14.41 -3.92 17.49
C VAL A 273 13.12 -4.15 16.71
N ALA A 274 12.59 -3.12 16.04
CA ALA A 274 11.38 -3.26 15.22
C ALA A 274 11.57 -4.28 14.09
N ALA A 275 12.69 -4.23 13.36
CA ALA A 275 12.99 -5.17 12.28
C ALA A 275 13.19 -6.61 12.74
N CYS A 276 13.79 -6.86 13.90
CA CYS A 276 13.87 -8.21 14.46
C CYS A 276 12.51 -8.73 14.92
N LEU A 277 11.73 -7.89 15.60
CA LEU A 277 10.48 -8.32 16.23
C LEU A 277 9.34 -8.46 15.23
N THR A 278 9.30 -7.65 14.17
CA THR A 278 8.20 -7.65 13.21
C THR A 278 8.00 -9.06 12.62
N PRO A 279 9.00 -9.75 12.02
CA PRO A 279 8.80 -11.09 11.50
C PRO A 279 8.44 -12.12 12.58
N LEU A 280 9.05 -12.02 13.77
CA LEU A 280 8.83 -12.97 14.88
C LEU A 280 7.42 -12.85 15.49
N ILE A 281 6.82 -11.66 15.46
CA ILE A 281 5.46 -11.40 15.93
C ILE A 281 4.44 -11.69 14.82
N TRP A 282 4.76 -11.32 13.57
CA TRP A 282 3.88 -11.58 12.43
C TRP A 282 3.67 -13.06 12.21
N TRP A 283 4.75 -13.85 12.21
CA TRP A 283 4.70 -15.25 11.85
C TRP A 283 3.64 -16.05 12.65
N PRO A 284 3.57 -16.00 14.00
CA PRO A 284 2.50 -16.66 14.73
C PRO A 284 1.12 -16.03 14.49
N ALA A 285 1.03 -14.71 14.24
CA ALA A 285 -0.24 -14.08 13.89
C ALA A 285 -0.78 -14.55 12.53
N LEU A 286 0.11 -14.84 11.57
CA LEU A 286 -0.27 -15.45 10.29
C LEU A 286 -0.85 -16.84 10.50
N GLN A 287 -0.28 -17.64 11.40
CA GLN A 287 -0.85 -18.96 11.75
C GLN A 287 -2.23 -18.82 12.42
N ALA A 288 -2.41 -17.81 13.28
CA ALA A 288 -3.68 -17.55 13.96
C ALA A 288 -4.79 -17.03 13.02
N GLN A 289 -4.43 -16.46 11.87
CA GLN A 289 -5.34 -15.89 10.86
C GLN A 289 -5.12 -16.55 9.48
N ALA A 290 -4.79 -17.85 9.47
CA ALA A 290 -4.40 -18.58 8.25
C ALA A 290 -5.50 -18.63 7.17
N ASP A 291 -6.75 -18.42 7.54
CA ASP A 291 -7.89 -18.40 6.61
C ASP A 291 -7.91 -17.17 5.69
N VAL A 292 -7.21 -16.09 6.06
CA VAL A 292 -7.25 -14.81 5.33
C VAL A 292 -5.88 -14.28 4.92
N ALA A 293 -4.79 -14.80 5.50
CA ALA A 293 -3.43 -14.30 5.26
C ALA A 293 -2.56 -15.31 4.50
N ALA A 294 -1.64 -14.80 3.67
CA ALA A 294 -0.61 -15.63 3.06
C ALA A 294 0.38 -16.12 4.13
N LEU A 295 0.56 -17.44 4.21
CA LEU A 295 1.48 -18.05 5.15
C LEU A 295 2.93 -17.97 4.65
N VAL A 296 3.83 -17.60 5.55
CA VAL A 296 5.28 -17.66 5.33
C VAL A 296 5.82 -18.98 5.90
N PRO A 297 6.43 -19.84 5.08
CA PRO A 297 7.04 -21.08 5.55
C PRO A 297 8.08 -20.86 6.65
N LEU A 298 8.13 -21.75 7.65
CA LEU A 298 9.02 -21.60 8.81
C LEU A 298 10.51 -21.60 8.43
N ASP A 299 10.89 -22.34 7.40
CA ASP A 299 12.25 -22.41 6.85
C ASP A 299 12.69 -21.08 6.20
N GLN A 300 11.75 -20.25 5.76
CA GLN A 300 12.03 -18.91 5.21
C GLN A 300 12.17 -17.83 6.30
N LEU A 301 11.71 -18.09 7.53
CA LEU A 301 11.69 -17.10 8.61
C LEU A 301 13.09 -16.56 8.98
N PRO A 302 14.17 -17.37 9.10
CA PRO A 302 15.51 -16.85 9.39
C PRO A 302 16.00 -15.86 8.33
N LEU A 303 15.78 -16.16 7.05
CA LEU A 303 16.14 -15.27 5.95
C LEU A 303 15.28 -13.99 5.97
N ALA A 304 13.99 -14.12 6.24
CA ALA A 304 13.09 -12.97 6.38
C ALA A 304 13.52 -12.02 7.51
N VAL A 305 13.99 -12.54 8.65
CA VAL A 305 14.57 -11.73 9.75
C VAL A 305 15.84 -11.01 9.28
N ALA A 306 16.76 -11.70 8.60
CA ALA A 306 17.98 -11.10 8.08
C ALA A 306 17.69 -9.97 7.07
N LEU A 307 16.74 -10.19 6.17
CA LEU A 307 16.29 -9.18 5.20
C LEU A 307 15.58 -8.00 5.87
N SER A 308 14.82 -8.24 6.94
CA SER A 308 14.17 -7.18 7.74
C SER A 308 15.20 -6.29 8.43
N LEU A 309 16.29 -6.88 8.95
CA LEU A 309 17.42 -6.12 9.49
C LEU A 309 18.10 -5.28 8.40
N ALA A 310 18.33 -5.85 7.21
CA ALA A 310 18.86 -5.10 6.07
C ALA A 310 17.94 -3.92 5.69
N ALA A 311 16.62 -4.13 5.69
CA ALA A 311 15.65 -3.06 5.49
C ALA A 311 15.77 -1.95 6.55
N ALA A 312 15.89 -2.27 7.84
CA ALA A 312 16.12 -1.28 8.88
C ALA A 312 17.43 -0.48 8.67
N THR A 313 18.49 -1.15 8.21
CA THR A 313 19.76 -0.47 7.88
C THR A 313 19.60 0.52 6.73
N LEU A 314 18.83 0.15 5.71
CA LEU A 314 18.49 1.01 4.57
C LEU A 314 17.70 2.23 5.05
N VAL A 315 16.71 2.04 5.93
CA VAL A 315 15.94 3.14 6.51
C VAL A 315 16.84 4.10 7.28
N GLY A 316 17.73 3.60 8.15
CA GLY A 316 18.68 4.43 8.89
C GLY A 316 19.61 5.24 7.97
N TRP A 317 19.99 4.67 6.83
CA TRP A 317 20.79 5.36 5.81
C TRP A 317 19.99 6.42 5.05
N ILE A 318 18.78 6.11 4.56
CA ILE A 318 17.91 7.06 3.85
C ILE A 318 17.58 8.26 4.74
N HIS A 319 17.22 7.98 6.00
CA HIS A 319 16.94 8.98 7.03
C HIS A 319 18.17 9.83 7.37
N GLY A 320 19.38 9.30 7.20
CA GLY A 320 20.64 10.03 7.39
C GLY A 320 21.17 10.01 8.83
N ASP A 321 20.59 9.19 9.71
CA ASP A 321 21.14 8.93 11.05
C ASP A 321 22.35 7.98 11.02
N TRP A 322 22.54 7.26 9.92
CA TRP A 322 23.66 6.34 9.72
C TRP A 322 24.66 6.94 8.74
N SER A 323 25.83 7.33 9.24
CA SER A 323 26.97 7.74 8.42
C SER A 323 27.97 6.60 8.32
N PHE A 324 28.18 6.05 7.11
CA PHE A 324 29.31 5.17 6.84
C PHE A 324 30.61 5.97 6.74
N ALA A 325 31.74 5.39 7.17
CA ALA A 325 33.06 5.99 7.03
C ALA A 325 33.38 6.34 5.56
N PRO A 326 34.20 7.36 5.26
CA PRO A 326 34.45 7.85 3.90
C PRO A 326 34.91 6.77 2.90
N GLN A 327 35.72 5.81 3.36
CA GLN A 327 36.20 4.68 2.54
C GLN A 327 35.10 3.63 2.27
N VAL A 328 34.19 3.44 3.24
CA VAL A 328 33.01 2.56 3.10
C VAL A 328 31.90 3.26 2.32
N ARG A 329 31.92 4.60 2.19
CA ARG A 329 30.93 5.38 1.43
C ARG A 329 30.92 5.03 -0.06
N SER A 330 32.07 4.85 -0.72
CA SER A 330 32.09 4.59 -2.18
C SER A 330 31.69 3.14 -2.52
N ILE A 331 32.06 2.19 -1.67
CA ILE A 331 31.76 0.76 -1.82
C ILE A 331 30.35 0.49 -1.33
N GLY A 332 30.00 0.95 -0.12
CA GLY A 332 28.68 0.80 0.48
C GLY A 332 27.56 1.51 -0.28
N PHE A 333 27.79 2.72 -0.82
CA PHE A 333 26.80 3.40 -1.67
C PHE A 333 26.55 2.63 -2.97
N LYS A 334 27.62 2.17 -3.63
CA LYS A 334 27.49 1.38 -4.86
C LYS A 334 26.84 0.03 -4.57
N SER A 335 27.19 -0.65 -3.48
CA SER A 335 26.61 -1.95 -3.12
C SER A 335 25.16 -1.86 -2.61
N LEU A 336 24.78 -0.82 -1.86
CA LEU A 336 23.39 -0.59 -1.45
C LEU A 336 22.53 -0.10 -2.60
N LEU A 337 23.05 0.77 -3.47
CA LEU A 337 22.36 1.18 -4.68
C LEU A 337 22.23 0.00 -5.63
N VAL A 338 23.25 -0.85 -5.78
CA VAL A 338 23.18 -2.09 -6.56
C VAL A 338 22.25 -3.10 -5.90
N ALA A 339 22.20 -3.23 -4.58
CA ALA A 339 21.26 -4.12 -3.89
C ALA A 339 19.82 -3.60 -3.97
N PHE A 340 19.62 -2.27 -3.89
CA PHE A 340 18.34 -1.62 -4.10
C PHE A 340 17.89 -1.75 -5.55
N MET A 341 18.77 -1.48 -6.51
CA MET A 341 18.53 -1.69 -7.93
C MET A 341 18.35 -3.17 -8.26
N ALA A 342 19.03 -4.09 -7.58
CA ALA A 342 18.84 -5.53 -7.73
C ALA A 342 17.52 -5.98 -7.11
N MET A 343 17.07 -5.39 -6.00
CA MET A 343 15.75 -5.66 -5.40
C MET A 343 14.62 -5.11 -6.28
N VAL A 344 14.79 -3.89 -6.82
CA VAL A 344 13.90 -3.28 -7.82
C VAL A 344 13.92 -4.09 -9.12
N ALA A 345 15.09 -4.54 -9.58
CA ALA A 345 15.23 -5.38 -10.76
C ALA A 345 14.71 -6.80 -10.53
N MET A 346 14.77 -7.36 -9.32
CA MET A 346 14.19 -8.66 -8.97
C MET A 346 12.67 -8.58 -8.83
N GLY A 347 12.12 -7.42 -8.43
CA GLY A 347 10.69 -7.14 -8.54
C GLY A 347 10.24 -6.99 -10.00
N ALA A 348 11.06 -6.34 -10.84
CA ALA A 348 10.80 -6.18 -12.28
C ALA A 348 11.10 -7.43 -13.12
N ALA A 349 11.91 -8.36 -12.61
CA ALA A 349 12.29 -9.63 -13.24
C ALA A 349 11.62 -10.85 -12.58
N ALA A 350 10.76 -10.64 -11.58
CA ALA A 350 9.93 -11.70 -11.06
C ALA A 350 9.02 -12.19 -12.20
N ASP A 351 8.92 -13.52 -12.35
CA ASP A 351 8.03 -14.16 -13.33
C ASP A 351 6.66 -13.48 -13.33
N GLN A 352 6.08 -13.27 -14.53
CA GLN A 352 4.84 -12.52 -14.71
C GLN A 352 3.76 -12.98 -13.73
N ALA A 353 3.52 -12.17 -12.73
CA ALA A 353 2.45 -12.41 -11.78
C ALA A 353 1.11 -12.10 -12.47
N THR A 354 0.31 -13.14 -12.66
CA THR A 354 -0.91 -13.13 -13.48
C THR A 354 -2.05 -13.85 -12.76
N ALA A 355 -1.94 -14.04 -11.44
CA ALA A 355 -2.91 -14.79 -10.66
C ALA A 355 -4.09 -13.89 -10.23
N HIS A 356 -3.81 -12.68 -9.74
CA HIS A 356 -4.81 -11.71 -9.28
C HIS A 356 -5.38 -10.87 -10.44
N ASP A 357 -6.52 -10.25 -10.19
CA ASP A 357 -7.30 -9.44 -11.14
C ASP A 357 -7.66 -10.10 -12.51
N PRO A 358 -8.32 -11.26 -12.52
CA PRO A 358 -8.84 -11.90 -13.73
C PRO A 358 -10.19 -11.33 -14.20
N GLY A 359 -10.59 -11.67 -15.42
CA GLY A 359 -11.82 -11.17 -16.04
C GLY A 359 -11.64 -10.03 -17.04
N GLN A 360 -10.43 -9.48 -17.16
CA GLN A 360 -10.17 -8.42 -18.16
C GLN A 360 -10.18 -9.01 -19.58
N GLY A 361 -11.07 -8.53 -20.44
CA GLY A 361 -11.12 -8.93 -21.84
C GLY A 361 -12.49 -8.80 -22.46
N THR A 362 -12.63 -9.26 -23.71
CA THR A 362 -13.94 -9.30 -24.37
C THR A 362 -14.66 -10.58 -23.98
N GLU A 363 -15.79 -10.45 -23.28
CA GLU A 363 -16.68 -11.58 -23.00
C GLU A 363 -17.16 -12.21 -24.30
N ARG A 364 -17.02 -13.53 -24.38
CA ARG A 364 -17.44 -14.32 -25.55
C ARG A 364 -18.68 -15.14 -25.24
N SER A 365 -18.76 -15.71 -24.03
CA SER A 365 -19.93 -16.42 -23.50
C SER A 365 -19.82 -16.50 -21.98
N ILE A 366 -20.77 -17.17 -21.33
CA ILE A 366 -20.77 -17.39 -19.89
C ILE A 366 -20.71 -18.89 -19.60
N ALA A 367 -19.84 -19.28 -18.69
CA ALA A 367 -19.64 -20.66 -18.28
C ALA A 367 -19.92 -20.84 -16.77
N ASN A 368 -20.46 -22.00 -16.40
CA ASN A 368 -20.57 -22.42 -15.02
C ASN A 368 -19.31 -23.22 -14.68
N MET A 369 -18.46 -22.67 -13.83
CA MET A 369 -17.20 -23.30 -13.40
C MET A 369 -17.34 -23.79 -11.97
N ASN A 370 -17.15 -25.09 -11.77
CA ASN A 370 -17.09 -25.74 -10.47
C ASN A 370 -15.69 -26.29 -10.23
N VAL A 371 -15.07 -25.90 -9.12
CA VAL A 371 -13.75 -26.37 -8.71
C VAL A 371 -13.83 -26.89 -7.29
N THR A 372 -13.54 -28.18 -7.12
CA THR A 372 -13.40 -28.83 -5.81
C THR A 372 -11.94 -29.04 -5.54
N ARG A 373 -11.45 -28.47 -4.43
CA ARG A 373 -10.05 -28.54 -4.05
C ARG A 373 -9.87 -29.30 -2.73
N SER A 374 -8.99 -30.31 -2.76
CA SER A 374 -8.39 -30.90 -1.56
C SER A 374 -7.05 -30.20 -1.24
N THR A 375 -6.22 -30.74 -0.36
CA THR A 375 -4.94 -30.13 0.01
C THR A 375 -4.05 -29.83 -1.21
N ALA A 376 -3.74 -30.84 -2.01
CA ALA A 376 -2.76 -30.72 -3.10
C ALA A 376 -3.38 -30.79 -4.51
N VAL A 377 -4.69 -31.01 -4.62
CA VAL A 377 -5.34 -31.33 -5.90
C VAL A 377 -6.62 -30.51 -6.08
N ALA A 378 -6.78 -29.89 -7.25
CA ALA A 378 -8.04 -29.29 -7.70
C ALA A 378 -8.63 -30.12 -8.84
N SER A 379 -9.91 -30.47 -8.70
CA SER A 379 -10.73 -31.07 -9.75
C SER A 379 -11.68 -30.01 -10.31
N ILE A 380 -11.70 -29.88 -11.63
CA ILE A 380 -12.37 -28.80 -12.34
C ILE A 380 -13.46 -29.41 -13.21
N SER A 381 -14.65 -28.81 -13.18
CA SER A 381 -15.72 -29.03 -14.14
C SER A 381 -16.20 -27.69 -14.66
N LEU A 382 -16.22 -27.52 -15.98
CA LEU A 382 -16.76 -26.35 -16.65
C LEU A 382 -17.93 -26.79 -17.51
N THR A 383 -19.04 -26.06 -17.45
CA THR A 383 -20.18 -26.24 -18.35
C THR A 383 -20.47 -24.94 -19.09
N VAL A 384 -20.39 -24.96 -20.41
CA VAL A 384 -20.80 -23.86 -21.28
C VAL A 384 -22.18 -24.20 -21.85
N PRO A 385 -23.19 -23.31 -21.73
CA PRO A 385 -24.55 -23.58 -22.21
C PRO A 385 -24.66 -23.77 -23.73
N GLU A 386 -23.69 -23.26 -24.49
CA GLU A 386 -23.64 -23.32 -25.94
C GLU A 386 -22.98 -24.62 -26.46
N PRO A 387 -23.25 -25.03 -27.72
CA PRO A 387 -22.58 -26.16 -28.37
C PRO A 387 -21.07 -25.97 -28.50
N CYS A 388 -20.32 -27.07 -28.69
CA CYS A 388 -18.85 -27.06 -28.53
C CYS A 388 -18.12 -26.56 -29.77
N ASP A 389 -18.88 -26.08 -30.74
CA ASP A 389 -18.39 -25.67 -32.04
C ASP A 389 -17.46 -24.46 -31.85
N GLY A 390 -16.17 -24.72 -32.03
CA GLY A 390 -15.14 -23.72 -31.93
C GLY A 390 -14.59 -23.44 -30.53
N LEU A 391 -14.66 -24.40 -29.59
CA LEU A 391 -13.88 -24.36 -28.34
C LEU A 391 -12.97 -25.59 -28.23
N THR A 392 -11.67 -25.41 -28.42
CA THR A 392 -10.67 -26.47 -28.26
C THR A 392 -10.02 -26.35 -26.88
N PRO A 393 -10.21 -27.31 -25.94
CA PRO A 393 -9.59 -27.24 -24.62
C PRO A 393 -8.07 -27.35 -24.75
N THR A 394 -7.35 -26.45 -24.10
CA THR A 394 -5.88 -26.43 -24.12
C THR A 394 -5.33 -27.05 -22.84
N ARG A 395 -5.65 -26.46 -21.68
CA ARG A 395 -5.16 -26.92 -20.37
C ARG A 395 -5.94 -26.28 -19.22
N SER A 396 -5.79 -26.89 -18.05
CA SER A 396 -6.14 -26.28 -16.77
C SER A 396 -4.88 -25.61 -16.19
N VAL A 397 -5.02 -24.44 -15.56
CA VAL A 397 -3.90 -23.69 -14.98
C VAL A 397 -4.24 -23.25 -13.56
N ALA A 398 -3.30 -23.29 -12.63
CA ALA A 398 -3.45 -22.68 -11.31
C ALA A 398 -2.27 -21.75 -11.03
N ARG A 399 -2.55 -20.54 -10.55
CA ARG A 399 -1.54 -19.50 -10.32
C ARG A 399 -1.57 -19.01 -8.86
N ARG A 400 -0.40 -18.89 -8.23
CA ARG A 400 -0.18 -18.30 -6.89
C ARG A 400 1.30 -18.02 -6.66
N SER A 401 1.65 -16.87 -6.08
CA SER A 401 3.00 -16.56 -5.57
C SER A 401 4.13 -16.80 -6.60
N GLY A 402 3.91 -16.39 -7.86
CA GLY A 402 4.83 -16.63 -8.98
C GLY A 402 4.88 -18.07 -9.48
N VAL A 403 4.12 -18.99 -8.89
CA VAL A 403 4.05 -20.41 -9.30
C VAL A 403 2.87 -20.61 -10.24
N VAL A 404 3.14 -21.25 -11.38
CA VAL A 404 2.13 -21.69 -12.35
C VAL A 404 2.14 -23.22 -12.43
N LEU A 405 1.03 -23.83 -12.03
CA LEU A 405 0.79 -25.25 -12.18
C LEU A 405 -0.12 -25.48 -13.38
N THR A 406 0.10 -26.57 -14.11
CA THR A 406 -0.75 -26.93 -15.26
C THR A 406 -1.22 -28.37 -15.17
N GLY A 407 -2.35 -28.65 -15.81
CA GLY A 407 -2.91 -29.98 -15.87
C GLY A 407 -3.79 -30.18 -17.12
N PRO A 408 -4.16 -31.42 -17.44
CA PRO A 408 -4.98 -31.70 -18.60
C PRO A 408 -6.38 -31.07 -18.45
N LEU A 409 -6.95 -30.64 -19.57
CA LEU A 409 -8.35 -30.26 -19.72
C LEU A 409 -8.92 -31.07 -20.88
N ARG A 410 -10.04 -31.75 -20.68
CA ARG A 410 -10.64 -32.64 -21.68
C ARG A 410 -12.13 -32.37 -21.80
N SER A 411 -12.67 -32.51 -23.00
CA SER A 411 -14.11 -32.55 -23.22
C SER A 411 -14.71 -33.78 -22.54
N SER A 412 -15.89 -33.62 -21.95
CA SER A 412 -16.69 -34.68 -21.38
C SER A 412 -18.04 -34.75 -22.10
N PRO A 413 -18.61 -35.94 -22.35
CA PRO A 413 -19.91 -36.06 -22.99
C PRO A 413 -20.99 -35.37 -22.14
N SER A 414 -21.82 -34.55 -22.78
CA SER A 414 -22.94 -33.88 -22.12
C SER A 414 -24.29 -34.35 -22.68
N PRO A 415 -25.29 -34.63 -21.82
CA PRO A 415 -26.59 -35.15 -22.25
C PRO A 415 -27.51 -34.11 -22.90
N ASP A 416 -27.27 -32.81 -22.71
CA ASP A 416 -28.20 -31.71 -22.99
C ASP A 416 -27.70 -30.72 -24.08
N ARG A 417 -26.80 -31.15 -24.97
CA ARG A 417 -26.10 -30.32 -25.98
C ARG A 417 -25.22 -29.20 -25.41
N SER A 418 -25.10 -29.07 -24.09
CA SER A 418 -24.12 -28.18 -23.46
C SER A 418 -22.69 -28.74 -23.62
N CYS A 419 -21.69 -27.89 -23.39
CA CYS A 419 -20.29 -28.31 -23.43
C CYS A 419 -19.72 -28.48 -22.06
N GLN A 420 -19.37 -29.72 -21.74
CA GLN A 420 -18.73 -30.04 -20.49
C GLN A 420 -17.24 -30.27 -20.69
N PHE A 421 -16.44 -29.68 -19.81
CA PHE A 421 -15.01 -29.91 -19.74
C PHE A 421 -14.62 -30.32 -18.32
N VAL A 422 -13.66 -31.24 -18.22
CA VAL A 422 -13.13 -31.72 -16.95
C VAL A 422 -11.62 -31.59 -16.93
N GLY A 423 -11.09 -31.12 -15.80
CA GLY A 423 -9.68 -30.87 -15.61
C GLY A 423 -9.21 -31.28 -14.22
N LYS A 424 -7.90 -31.48 -14.09
CA LYS A 424 -7.27 -31.78 -12.80
C LYS A 424 -5.90 -31.13 -12.71
N ILE A 425 -5.62 -30.49 -11.58
CA ILE A 425 -4.33 -29.88 -11.27
C ILE A 425 -3.84 -30.48 -9.95
N SER A 426 -2.55 -30.80 -9.88
CA SER A 426 -1.90 -31.39 -8.69
C SER A 426 -0.69 -30.55 -8.27
N GLY A 427 -0.24 -30.69 -7.02
CA GLY A 427 0.94 -30.00 -6.49
C GLY A 427 0.65 -28.63 -5.89
N MET A 428 -0.62 -28.34 -5.57
CA MET A 428 -1.01 -27.07 -4.95
C MET A 428 -0.52 -27.01 -3.50
N SER A 429 0.02 -25.85 -3.09
CA SER A 429 0.37 -25.56 -1.69
C SER A 429 -0.80 -24.87 -0.96
N ALA A 430 -0.70 -24.71 0.37
CA ALA A 430 -1.71 -24.07 1.20
C ALA A 430 -2.05 -22.62 0.78
N GLY A 431 -3.24 -22.16 1.17
CA GLY A 431 -3.79 -20.83 0.86
C GLY A 431 -4.57 -20.79 -0.46
N ARG A 432 -5.11 -19.62 -0.84
CA ARG A 432 -5.97 -19.42 -2.03
C ARG A 432 -5.18 -19.52 -3.33
N TRP A 433 -5.74 -20.22 -4.30
CA TRP A 433 -5.22 -20.28 -5.67
C TRP A 433 -6.27 -19.76 -6.66
N PHE A 434 -5.82 -19.13 -7.74
CA PHE A 434 -6.67 -18.81 -8.87
C PHE A 434 -6.54 -19.93 -9.89
N VAL A 435 -7.65 -20.63 -10.14
CA VAL A 435 -7.73 -21.76 -11.06
C VAL A 435 -8.41 -21.31 -12.34
N TYR A 436 -7.78 -21.60 -13.46
CA TYR A 436 -8.16 -21.20 -14.81
C TYR A 436 -8.36 -22.44 -15.69
N VAL A 437 -9.18 -22.26 -16.72
CA VAL A 437 -9.32 -23.16 -17.86
C VAL A 437 -9.03 -22.36 -19.12
N GLU A 438 -8.13 -22.86 -19.97
CA GLU A 438 -7.69 -22.19 -21.19
C GLU A 438 -8.17 -22.95 -22.42
N PHE A 439 -8.67 -22.21 -23.41
CA PHE A 439 -9.17 -22.71 -24.69
C PHE A 439 -8.54 -21.95 -25.85
N VAL A 440 -8.67 -22.53 -27.04
CA VAL A 440 -8.43 -21.84 -28.31
C VAL A 440 -9.68 -21.99 -29.17
N ASP A 441 -10.14 -20.90 -29.78
CA ASP A 441 -11.26 -20.95 -30.71
C ASP A 441 -10.85 -21.31 -32.16
N THR A 442 -11.82 -21.41 -33.06
CA THR A 442 -11.57 -21.70 -34.48
C THR A 442 -10.73 -20.65 -35.20
N SER A 443 -10.67 -19.42 -34.68
CA SER A 443 -9.86 -18.33 -35.23
C SER A 443 -8.43 -18.32 -34.66
N GLY A 444 -8.14 -19.19 -33.69
CA GLY A 444 -6.86 -19.24 -33.00
C GLY A 444 -6.76 -18.28 -31.80
N GLN A 445 -7.84 -17.60 -31.42
CA GLN A 445 -7.85 -16.74 -30.24
C GLN A 445 -7.87 -17.58 -28.97
N LYS A 446 -7.10 -17.15 -27.96
CA LYS A 446 -7.10 -17.77 -26.64
C LYS A 446 -8.32 -17.28 -25.86
N LEU A 447 -8.95 -18.18 -25.11
CA LEU A 447 -10.00 -17.84 -24.15
C LEU A 447 -9.65 -18.41 -22.79
N GLU A 448 -10.08 -17.73 -21.74
CA GLU A 448 -9.95 -18.24 -20.38
C GLU A 448 -11.21 -17.96 -19.55
N ALA A 449 -11.43 -18.82 -18.55
CA ALA A 449 -12.37 -18.61 -17.45
C ALA A 449 -11.67 -19.04 -16.15
N TRP A 450 -12.12 -18.49 -15.01
CA TRP A 450 -11.38 -18.60 -13.75
C TRP A 450 -12.28 -18.64 -12.52
N VAL A 451 -11.78 -19.22 -11.43
CA VAL A 451 -12.35 -19.10 -10.08
C VAL A 451 -11.25 -19.06 -9.02
N PRO A 452 -11.41 -18.29 -7.93
CA PRO A 452 -10.55 -18.40 -6.76
C PRO A 452 -11.01 -19.58 -5.88
N VAL A 453 -10.07 -20.36 -5.37
CA VAL A 453 -10.39 -21.54 -4.53
C VAL A 453 -9.43 -21.68 -3.36
N LYS A 454 -9.99 -21.80 -2.15
CA LYS A 454 -9.23 -22.13 -0.93
C LYS A 454 -9.07 -23.64 -0.75
N GLU A 455 -8.21 -24.01 0.17
CA GLU A 455 -8.04 -25.41 0.56
C GLU A 455 -9.34 -25.99 1.14
N HIS A 456 -9.66 -27.24 0.81
CA HIS A 456 -10.87 -27.94 1.26
C HIS A 456 -12.20 -27.25 0.88
N GLN A 457 -12.19 -26.41 -0.16
CA GLN A 457 -13.35 -25.68 -0.63
C GLN A 457 -13.86 -26.25 -1.96
N THR A 458 -15.19 -26.21 -2.15
CA THR A 458 -15.81 -26.29 -3.48
C THR A 458 -16.36 -24.93 -3.84
N THR A 459 -15.90 -24.38 -4.96
CA THR A 459 -16.36 -23.09 -5.51
C THR A 459 -17.12 -23.36 -6.80
N SER A 460 -18.40 -23.00 -6.84
CA SER A 460 -19.22 -23.04 -8.06
C SER A 460 -19.68 -21.64 -8.40
N GLN A 461 -19.25 -21.13 -9.55
CA GLN A 461 -19.52 -19.75 -9.97
C GLN A 461 -19.85 -19.68 -11.45
N ARG A 462 -20.77 -18.78 -11.77
CA ARG A 462 -21.05 -18.35 -13.14
C ARG A 462 -20.01 -17.29 -13.53
N ARG A 463 -19.21 -17.56 -14.55
CA ARG A 463 -18.03 -16.77 -14.93
C ARG A 463 -18.02 -16.49 -16.42
N SER A 464 -17.52 -15.32 -16.79
CA SER A 464 -17.27 -14.99 -18.19
C SER A 464 -16.21 -15.94 -18.77
N LEU A 465 -16.49 -16.46 -19.97
CA LEU A 465 -15.48 -17.03 -20.85
C LEU A 465 -15.07 -15.91 -21.81
N TYR A 466 -13.88 -15.37 -21.62
CA TYR A 466 -13.44 -14.15 -22.29
C TYR A 466 -12.12 -14.34 -23.03
N VAL A 467 -11.88 -13.46 -24.00
CA VAL A 467 -10.60 -13.33 -24.70
C VAL A 467 -9.72 -12.38 -23.88
N PRO A 468 -8.65 -12.86 -23.22
CA PRO A 468 -7.77 -11.99 -22.46
C PRO A 468 -7.02 -11.04 -23.40
N PRO A 469 -6.70 -9.80 -22.95
CA PRO A 469 -5.93 -8.86 -23.74
C PRO A 469 -4.56 -9.44 -24.10
N ALA A 470 -4.07 -9.12 -25.30
CA ALA A 470 -2.77 -9.57 -25.74
C ALA A 470 -1.68 -9.04 -24.79
N ALA A 471 -0.96 -9.95 -24.11
CA ALA A 471 0.18 -9.56 -23.28
C ALA A 471 1.34 -9.12 -24.19
N THR A 472 1.67 -7.84 -24.18
CA THR A 472 2.84 -7.32 -24.89
C THR A 472 4.01 -7.19 -23.92
N SER A 473 4.64 -8.31 -23.58
CA SER A 473 5.88 -8.29 -22.81
C SER A 473 7.06 -8.00 -23.73
N GLY A 474 7.61 -6.79 -23.64
CA GLY A 474 8.75 -6.36 -24.46
C GLY A 474 9.72 -5.47 -23.68
N SER A 475 10.88 -5.18 -24.28
CA SER A 475 11.91 -4.30 -23.69
C SER A 475 11.39 -2.91 -23.30
N GLY A 476 10.34 -2.42 -24.00
CA GLY A 476 9.66 -1.17 -23.68
C GLY A 476 8.96 -1.17 -22.32
N GLN A 477 8.27 -2.26 -21.95
CA GLN A 477 7.59 -2.38 -20.64
C GLN A 477 8.61 -2.39 -19.50
N LEU A 478 9.70 -3.15 -19.66
CA LEU A 478 10.79 -3.21 -18.67
C LEU A 478 11.44 -1.84 -18.46
N LEU A 479 11.72 -1.10 -19.54
CA LEU A 479 12.32 0.23 -19.46
C LEU A 479 11.36 1.23 -18.81
N ALA A 480 10.10 1.28 -19.25
CA ALA A 480 9.10 2.17 -18.67
C ALA A 480 8.88 1.88 -17.18
N GLY A 481 8.79 0.59 -16.81
CA GLY A 481 8.66 0.16 -15.43
C GLY A 481 9.86 0.57 -14.58
N ALA A 482 11.08 0.35 -15.07
CA ALA A 482 12.30 0.76 -14.37
C ALA A 482 12.33 2.28 -14.12
N VAL A 483 11.92 3.11 -15.09
CA VAL A 483 11.85 4.57 -14.93
C VAL A 483 10.86 4.96 -13.83
N VAL A 484 9.66 4.38 -13.83
CA VAL A 484 8.65 4.65 -12.80
C VAL A 484 9.12 4.19 -11.42
N LEU A 485 9.77 3.03 -11.32
CA LEU A 485 10.31 2.54 -10.04
C LEU A 485 11.47 3.40 -9.51
N LEU A 486 12.31 3.96 -10.40
CA LEU A 486 13.31 4.95 -10.02
C LEU A 486 12.68 6.25 -9.50
N LEU A 487 11.57 6.69 -10.11
CA LEU A 487 10.80 7.84 -9.64
C LEU A 487 10.20 7.57 -8.25
N VAL A 488 9.62 6.38 -8.04
CA VAL A 488 9.12 5.91 -6.73
C VAL A 488 10.23 5.99 -5.68
N ALA A 489 11.39 5.42 -5.97
CA ALA A 489 12.54 5.44 -5.07
C ALA A 489 12.99 6.87 -4.72
N GLY A 490 13.12 7.72 -5.74
CA GLY A 490 13.49 9.12 -5.58
C GLY A 490 12.48 9.89 -4.74
N LEU A 491 11.19 9.65 -4.96
CA LEU A 491 10.10 10.29 -4.24
C LEU A 491 10.10 9.91 -2.75
N VAL A 492 10.25 8.62 -2.42
CA VAL A 492 10.34 8.14 -1.03
C VAL A 492 11.57 8.74 -0.32
N VAL A 493 12.74 8.71 -0.96
CA VAL A 493 13.97 9.27 -0.38
C VAL A 493 13.83 10.78 -0.15
N ALA A 494 13.29 11.51 -1.13
CA ALA A 494 13.05 12.95 -1.01
C ALA A 494 12.06 13.26 0.13
N CYS A 495 10.96 12.50 0.21
CA CYS A 495 9.96 12.64 1.26
C CYS A 495 10.57 12.48 2.66
N VAL A 496 11.35 11.42 2.89
CA VAL A 496 12.00 11.17 4.19
C VAL A 496 12.97 12.30 4.55
N ARG A 497 13.81 12.74 3.60
CA ARG A 497 14.80 13.79 3.85
C ARG A 497 14.17 15.15 4.09
N LEU A 498 13.12 15.50 3.35
CA LEU A 498 12.40 16.76 3.52
C LEU A 498 11.59 16.77 4.83
N ALA A 499 11.00 15.63 5.23
CA ALA A 499 10.35 15.50 6.53
C ALA A 499 11.32 15.77 7.68
N LYS A 500 12.53 15.20 7.62
CA LYS A 500 13.60 15.45 8.60
C LYS A 500 14.10 16.90 8.58
N ALA A 501 14.25 17.50 7.40
CA ALA A 501 14.60 18.93 7.31
C ALA A 501 13.53 19.82 7.97
N THR A 502 12.25 19.46 7.80
CA THR A 502 11.11 20.15 8.42
C THR A 502 11.14 20.01 9.95
N SER A 503 11.58 18.87 10.48
CA SER A 503 11.68 18.66 11.93
C SER A 503 12.79 19.51 12.57
N THR A 504 13.97 19.58 11.94
CA THR A 504 15.15 20.29 12.46
C THR A 504 15.04 21.82 12.42
N THR A 505 14.39 22.37 11.39
CA THR A 505 14.24 23.83 11.21
C THR A 505 13.43 24.48 12.36
N THR A 506 12.53 23.72 12.99
CA THR A 506 11.74 24.21 14.13
C THR A 506 12.48 24.26 15.47
N ALA A 507 13.63 23.60 15.61
CA ALA A 507 14.44 23.61 16.84
C ALA A 507 15.34 24.84 16.98
N ARG A 508 15.55 25.61 15.90
CA ARG A 508 16.35 26.86 15.88
C ARG A 508 15.42 28.08 15.73
N SER A 509 14.66 28.41 16.76
CA SER A 509 14.19 29.80 16.94
C SER A 509 15.12 30.46 17.97
N PRO A 510 15.76 31.60 17.65
CA PRO A 510 16.65 32.26 18.60
C PRO A 510 15.82 32.75 19.78
N VAL A 511 16.20 32.30 20.98
CA VAL A 511 15.82 32.98 22.21
C VAL A 511 16.33 34.41 22.07
N VAL A 512 15.43 35.37 21.87
CA VAL A 512 15.75 36.79 21.97
C VAL A 512 16.19 37.00 23.41
N GLY A 513 17.51 37.08 23.61
CA GLY A 513 18.09 37.40 24.90
C GLY A 513 17.57 38.76 25.33
N SER A 514 16.81 38.80 26.41
CA SER A 514 16.50 40.02 27.13
C SER A 514 17.81 40.54 27.75
N GLY A 515 18.55 41.33 26.97
CA GLY A 515 19.65 42.15 27.47
C GLY A 515 19.09 43.23 28.37
N VAL A 516 19.01 42.95 29.67
CA VAL A 516 18.86 43.98 30.69
C VAL A 516 20.20 44.68 30.80
N ALA A 517 20.34 45.81 30.12
CA ALA A 517 21.40 46.77 30.40
C ALA A 517 21.09 47.41 31.76
N ARG A 518 21.93 47.14 32.77
CA ARG A 518 22.05 47.99 33.95
C ARG A 518 23.01 49.12 33.59
N SER A 519 22.49 50.34 33.59
CA SER A 519 23.25 51.57 33.82
C SER A 519 22.82 52.15 35.16
#